data_AF-A0A2E3XUI7-F1
#
_entry.id   AF-A0A2E3XUI7-F1
#
_cell.length_a   1.000
_cell.length_b   1.000
_cell.length_c   1.000
_cell.angle_alpha   90.00
_cell.angle_beta   90.00
_cell.angle_gamma   90.00
#
_symmetry.space_group_name_H-M   'P 1'
#
loop_
_entity.id
_entity.type
_entity.pdbx_description
1 polymer ?
#
loop_
_entity_poly.entity_id
_entity_poly.type
_entity_poly.pdbx_seq_one_letter_code
_entity_poly.pdbx_strand_id
1 'polypeptide(L)'
;MKKILNLIVLATMTQSVWALSPRLNTTMELFQDCMDTVAVPLCDNHYDSIVEELENVNMDARGEFVYVLKDVLKKNNTEEVVLNLYAKLQTLVPFYTELDGTDTWSGRDMLGLFGEVSVEYVKYAQVDQDLLKDLLVEQKTPAARYKFLGALHTKADEVTKEEEIEALIAFSIFAKDYIKGLNDEYYIYQTAVGLIKKLTIKNISFKRGFEGVYEIKLLDPAASKTLKVDNLVVSSSDVNNGLIVNFVSSQLRATKFSFKGAGLLGNTAFSNEKVYIDNNELSSPGFQFSFDFDSKEIRGSFYSKRFGSVDFMGTQKVSNAFLYEVENDSDENRIASVSELEGIHKVSLGAYQMNLRIEQTDDAAEITLINNNALIVFSNVTFSKENGVLKAIDWKMEKVLELKVTKFGDEIILKGQFTNSPLAKVLSVNSL
;
A
#
# COMPACT_ATOMS: atom_id res chain seq x y z
N MET A 1 35.19 -0.50 -2.55
CA MET A 1 34.30 0.67 -2.73
C MET A 1 33.53 1.06 -1.46
N LYS A 2 32.96 0.13 -0.68
CA LYS A 2 32.29 0.44 0.62
C LYS A 2 33.16 1.20 1.65
N LYS A 3 34.46 0.91 1.76
CA LYS A 3 35.38 1.61 2.68
C LYS A 3 35.68 3.07 2.30
N ILE A 4 35.53 3.45 1.03
CA ILE A 4 35.82 4.81 0.55
C ILE A 4 34.60 5.73 0.74
N LEU A 5 33.38 5.18 0.68
CA LEU A 5 32.16 5.94 0.97
C LEU A 5 32.07 6.33 2.46
N ASN A 6 32.44 5.43 3.38
CA ASN A 6 32.47 5.74 4.82
C ASN A 6 33.49 6.83 5.19
N LEU A 7 34.62 6.91 4.47
CA LEU A 7 35.65 7.93 4.68
C LEU A 7 35.23 9.33 4.19
N ILE A 8 34.34 9.42 3.20
CA ILE A 8 33.81 10.70 2.69
C ILE A 8 32.69 11.25 3.59
N VAL A 9 31.92 10.37 4.26
CA VAL A 9 30.98 10.77 5.32
C VAL A 9 31.74 11.28 6.55
N LEU A 10 32.85 10.63 6.92
CA LEU A 10 33.72 11.08 8.02
C LEU A 10 34.31 12.48 7.78
N ALA A 11 34.74 12.78 6.54
CA ALA A 11 35.38 14.06 6.20
C ALA A 11 34.41 15.25 6.08
N THR A 12 33.09 15.01 6.04
CA THR A 12 32.07 16.07 5.96
C THR A 12 31.38 16.34 7.31
N MET A 13 31.60 15.50 8.32
CA MET A 13 31.18 15.78 9.70
C MET A 13 32.11 16.76 10.45
N THR A 14 33.32 17.00 9.95
CA THR A 14 34.28 17.94 10.58
C THR A 14 34.01 19.42 10.27
N GLN A 15 32.98 19.76 9.48
CA GLN A 15 32.66 21.15 9.12
C GLN A 15 31.17 21.49 9.27
N SER A 16 30.67 21.36 10.49
CA SER A 16 29.60 22.24 11.00
C SER A 16 29.77 22.38 12.51
N VAL A 17 30.89 22.96 12.93
CA VAL A 17 31.18 23.19 14.34
C VAL A 17 30.37 24.42 14.78
N TRP A 18 29.16 24.18 15.27
CA TRP A 18 28.76 24.83 16.51
C TRP A 18 29.91 24.57 17.47
N ALA A 19 30.52 25.60 18.05
CA ALA A 19 31.50 25.40 19.10
C ALA A 19 30.75 24.75 20.27
N LEU A 20 30.70 23.41 20.28
CA LEU A 20 30.07 22.65 21.34
C LEU A 20 30.69 23.09 22.66
N SER A 21 29.86 23.17 23.69
CA SER A 21 30.28 23.49 25.02
C SER A 21 31.46 22.59 25.41
N PRO A 22 32.57 23.13 25.95
CA PRO A 22 33.68 22.32 26.46
C PRO A 22 33.25 21.26 27.48
N ARG A 23 32.05 21.43 28.06
CA ARG A 23 31.40 20.47 28.96
C ARG A 23 30.99 19.16 28.29
N LEU A 24 30.93 19.11 26.95
CA LEU A 24 30.61 17.91 26.19
C LEU A 24 31.85 17.19 25.65
N ASN A 25 33.07 17.64 25.91
CA ASN A 25 34.28 17.05 25.31
C ASN A 25 34.36 15.53 25.53
N THR A 26 34.18 15.07 26.77
CA THR A 26 34.18 13.64 27.11
C THR A 26 33.05 12.91 26.38
N THR A 27 31.83 13.45 26.41
CA THR A 27 30.67 12.88 25.71
C THR A 27 30.93 12.74 24.21
N MET A 28 31.57 13.74 23.59
CA MET A 28 31.88 13.76 22.17
C MET A 28 33.02 12.81 21.80
N GLU A 29 34.02 12.62 22.66
CA GLU A 29 35.07 11.62 22.46
C GLU A 29 34.48 10.20 22.49
N LEU A 30 33.62 9.91 23.47
CA LEU A 30 32.92 8.62 23.58
C LEU A 30 31.97 8.36 22.40
N PHE A 31 31.21 9.39 22.00
CA PHE A 31 30.34 9.37 20.83
C PHE A 31 31.14 9.08 19.54
N GLN A 32 32.27 9.77 19.35
CA GLN A 32 33.10 9.61 18.16
C GLN A 32 33.73 8.20 18.12
N ASP A 33 34.16 7.67 19.26
CA ASP A 33 34.67 6.30 19.34
C ASP A 33 33.60 5.27 18.92
N CYS A 34 32.33 5.45 19.33
CA CYS A 34 31.23 4.60 18.86
C CYS A 34 31.06 4.67 17.33
N MET A 35 31.11 5.87 16.75
CA MET A 35 31.01 6.08 15.30
C MET A 35 32.19 5.48 14.54
N ASP A 36 33.40 5.53 15.09
CA ASP A 36 34.61 5.05 14.43
C ASP A 36 34.78 3.52 14.54
N THR A 37 34.38 2.93 15.67
CA THR A 37 34.63 1.51 15.96
C THR A 37 33.46 0.60 15.59
N VAL A 38 32.22 1.02 15.86
CA VAL A 38 30.99 0.22 15.66
C VAL A 38 30.07 0.84 14.61
N ALA A 39 30.38 2.05 14.12
CA ALA A 39 29.59 2.77 13.12
C ALA A 39 28.15 3.09 13.56
N VAL A 40 27.94 3.28 14.87
CA VAL A 40 26.64 3.69 15.44
C VAL A 40 26.82 4.86 16.43
N PRO A 41 25.79 5.71 16.61
CA PRO A 41 25.91 6.91 17.46
C PRO A 41 26.12 6.62 18.94
N LEU A 42 25.45 5.59 19.46
CA LEU A 42 25.36 5.31 20.90
C LEU A 42 25.61 3.81 21.15
N CYS A 43 26.87 3.41 21.18
CA CYS A 43 27.30 2.02 21.37
C CYS A 43 27.23 1.57 22.84
N ASP A 44 26.97 0.28 23.06
CA ASP A 44 26.71 -0.26 24.42
C ASP A 44 27.86 -0.02 25.40
N ASN A 45 29.11 -0.12 24.95
CA ASN A 45 30.29 0.04 25.81
C ASN A 45 30.47 1.47 26.37
N HIS A 46 29.86 2.47 25.73
CA HIS A 46 30.00 3.88 26.11
C HIS A 46 28.68 4.53 26.51
N TYR A 47 27.55 3.84 26.32
CA TYR A 47 26.22 4.41 26.55
C TYR A 47 26.05 4.90 28.00
N ASP A 48 26.38 4.07 28.98
CA ASP A 48 26.22 4.43 30.40
C ASP A 48 27.13 5.60 30.78
N SER A 49 28.38 5.61 30.31
CA SER A 49 29.32 6.72 30.51
C SER A 49 28.82 8.02 29.88
N ILE A 50 28.22 7.95 28.68
CA ILE A 50 27.61 9.11 28.02
C ILE A 50 26.45 9.66 28.88
N VAL A 51 25.59 8.79 29.40
CA VAL A 51 24.47 9.20 30.26
C VAL A 51 24.99 9.85 31.55
N GLU A 52 25.99 9.26 32.21
CA GLU A 52 26.61 9.82 33.42
C GLU A 52 27.22 11.21 33.18
N GLU A 53 27.91 11.41 32.06
CA GLU A 53 28.42 12.74 31.71
C GLU A 53 27.27 13.75 31.47
N LEU A 54 26.18 13.33 30.81
CA LEU A 54 25.02 14.19 30.54
C LEU A 54 24.23 14.57 31.81
N GLU A 55 24.28 13.77 32.87
CA GLU A 55 23.70 14.11 34.18
C GLU A 55 24.39 15.33 34.79
N ASN A 56 25.70 15.42 34.60
CA ASN A 56 26.56 16.38 35.28
C ASN A 56 26.67 17.74 34.55
N VAL A 57 26.12 17.86 33.34
CA VAL A 57 26.09 19.12 32.59
C VAL A 57 24.79 19.90 32.79
N ASN A 58 24.73 21.13 32.27
CA ASN A 58 23.49 21.93 32.29
C ASN A 58 22.59 21.60 31.09
N MET A 59 21.33 22.05 31.19
CA MET A 59 20.31 21.93 30.15
C MET A 59 20.82 22.31 28.75
N ASP A 60 21.63 23.38 28.65
CA ASP A 60 22.10 23.85 27.35
C ASP A 60 23.08 22.87 26.68
N ALA A 61 24.03 22.32 27.44
CA ALA A 61 24.95 21.30 26.93
C ALA A 61 24.19 20.00 26.57
N ARG A 62 23.21 19.59 27.40
CA ARG A 62 22.32 18.48 27.05
C ARG A 62 21.60 18.70 25.73
N GLY A 63 21.10 19.91 25.49
CA GLY A 63 20.42 20.26 24.24
C GLY A 63 21.36 20.35 23.03
N GLU A 64 22.61 20.79 23.20
CA GLU A 64 23.64 20.72 22.16
C GLU A 64 23.91 19.27 21.72
N PHE A 65 23.94 18.32 22.66
CA PHE A 65 24.08 16.90 22.32
C PHE A 65 22.89 16.37 21.49
N VAL A 66 21.67 16.84 21.76
CA VAL A 66 20.50 16.51 20.92
C VAL A 66 20.71 16.99 19.47
N TYR A 67 21.31 18.17 19.27
CA TYR A 67 21.62 18.66 17.92
C TYR A 67 22.67 17.81 17.21
N VAL A 68 23.66 17.28 17.93
CA VAL A 68 24.63 16.32 17.38
C VAL A 68 23.89 15.08 16.86
N LEU A 69 23.01 14.48 17.67
CA LEU A 69 22.24 13.30 17.26
C LEU A 69 21.31 13.59 16.06
N LYS A 70 20.66 14.76 16.02
CA LYS A 70 19.86 15.21 14.87
C LYS A 70 20.70 15.37 13.60
N ASP A 71 21.89 15.95 13.71
CA ASP A 71 22.78 16.13 12.56
C ASP A 71 23.28 14.78 12.02
N VAL A 72 23.54 13.81 12.92
CA VAL A 72 23.91 12.45 12.55
C VAL A 72 22.78 11.75 11.83
N LEU A 73 21.55 11.78 12.34
CA LEU A 73 20.39 11.21 11.66
C LEU A 73 20.21 11.81 10.26
N LYS A 74 20.42 13.13 10.12
CA LYS A 74 20.29 13.84 8.84
C LYS A 74 21.39 13.47 7.84
N LYS A 75 22.63 13.25 8.30
CA LYS A 75 23.79 12.97 7.44
C LYS A 75 24.00 11.47 7.19
N ASN A 76 23.52 10.61 8.08
CA ASN A 76 23.74 9.17 8.05
C ASN A 76 22.50 8.43 8.58
N ASN A 77 21.56 8.09 7.69
CA ASN A 77 20.29 7.44 8.02
C ASN A 77 20.27 5.94 7.68
N THR A 78 21.41 5.25 7.82
CA THR A 78 21.46 3.80 7.59
C THR A 78 20.62 3.03 8.61
N GLU A 79 20.26 1.80 8.27
CA GLU A 79 19.52 0.89 9.14
C GLU A 79 20.17 0.78 10.53
N GLU A 80 21.49 0.57 10.59
CA GLU A 80 22.20 0.39 11.86
C GLU A 80 22.13 1.64 12.75
N VAL A 81 22.27 2.83 12.15
CA VAL A 81 22.20 4.10 12.89
C VAL A 81 20.79 4.34 13.43
N VAL A 82 19.77 4.12 12.59
CA VAL A 82 18.38 4.37 12.98
C VAL A 82 17.91 3.37 14.04
N LEU A 83 18.22 2.08 13.90
CA LEU A 83 17.91 1.06 14.90
C LEU A 83 18.61 1.35 16.23
N ASN A 84 19.89 1.76 16.18
CA ASN A 84 20.64 2.14 17.37
C ASN A 84 20.02 3.36 18.08
N LEU A 85 19.77 4.44 17.34
CA LEU A 85 19.16 5.65 17.90
C LEU A 85 17.79 5.34 18.48
N TYR A 86 16.94 4.59 17.79
CA TYR A 86 15.61 4.26 18.29
C TYR A 86 15.68 3.54 19.65
N ALA A 87 16.50 2.49 19.73
CA ALA A 87 16.67 1.71 20.96
C ALA A 87 17.22 2.55 22.13
N LYS A 88 18.22 3.41 21.85
CA LYS A 88 18.86 4.23 22.90
C LYS A 88 18.04 5.46 23.29
N LEU A 89 17.22 5.99 22.39
CA LEU A 89 16.35 7.11 22.71
C LEU A 89 15.15 6.70 23.56
N GLN A 90 14.71 5.45 23.52
CA GLN A 90 13.68 4.94 24.45
C GLN A 90 14.08 5.11 25.92
N THR A 91 15.39 5.10 26.22
CA THR A 91 15.93 5.32 27.57
C THR A 91 16.37 6.77 27.80
N LEU A 92 16.91 7.46 26.79
CA LEU A 92 17.32 8.86 26.91
C LEU A 92 16.12 9.83 27.01
N VAL A 93 14.99 9.55 26.36
CA VAL A 93 13.82 10.44 26.42
C VAL A 93 13.26 10.58 27.84
N PRO A 94 13.01 9.50 28.60
CA PRO A 94 12.63 9.58 30.01
C PRO A 94 13.66 10.36 30.84
N PHE A 95 14.95 10.10 30.61
CA PHE A 95 16.06 10.78 31.29
C PHE A 95 16.02 12.32 31.08
N TYR A 96 15.92 12.78 29.84
CA TYR A 96 15.78 14.21 29.54
C TYR A 96 14.48 14.79 30.11
N THR A 97 13.40 14.00 30.12
CA THR A 97 12.11 14.42 30.69
C THR A 97 12.19 14.62 32.20
N GLU A 98 12.94 13.77 32.91
CA GLU A 98 13.13 13.87 34.36
C GLU A 98 14.03 15.07 34.73
N LEU A 99 15.16 15.24 34.04
CA LEU A 99 16.13 16.29 34.38
C LEU A 99 15.71 17.68 33.91
N ASP A 100 15.20 17.79 32.69
CA ASP A 100 14.94 19.08 32.05
C ASP A 100 13.44 19.40 31.96
N GLY A 101 12.55 18.40 32.07
CA GLY A 101 11.12 18.57 31.83
C GLY A 101 10.76 18.61 30.32
N THR A 102 9.49 18.38 29.99
CA THR A 102 9.05 18.29 28.59
C THR A 102 8.92 19.63 27.86
N ASP A 103 8.74 20.72 28.60
CA ASP A 103 8.45 22.05 28.05
C ASP A 103 9.70 22.90 27.84
N THR A 104 10.83 22.47 28.41
CA THR A 104 12.13 23.08 28.17
C THR A 104 12.64 22.74 26.77
N TRP A 105 13.58 23.55 26.28
CA TRP A 105 14.01 23.41 24.91
C TRP A 105 14.78 22.12 24.65
N SER A 106 15.63 21.67 25.59
CA SER A 106 16.38 20.41 25.46
C SER A 106 15.46 19.18 25.51
N GLY A 107 14.54 19.13 26.48
CA GLY A 107 13.56 18.05 26.60
C GLY A 107 12.61 17.99 25.40
N ARG A 108 12.09 19.15 24.96
CA ARG A 108 11.26 19.25 23.75
C ARG A 108 12.02 18.81 22.50
N ASP A 109 13.27 19.22 22.35
CA ASP A 109 14.08 18.85 21.18
C ASP A 109 14.45 17.37 21.18
N MET A 110 14.65 16.76 22.35
CA MET A 110 14.87 15.32 22.50
C MET A 110 13.62 14.53 22.12
N LEU A 111 12.43 14.95 22.57
CA LEU A 111 11.15 14.37 22.14
C LEU A 111 10.95 14.53 20.62
N GLY A 112 11.33 15.69 20.06
CA GLY A 112 11.31 15.92 18.62
C GLY A 112 12.23 14.97 17.86
N LEU A 113 13.47 14.78 18.33
CA LEU A 113 14.42 13.83 17.78
C LEU A 113 13.87 12.40 17.82
N PHE A 114 13.30 11.98 18.96
CA PHE A 114 12.69 10.66 19.05
C PHE A 114 11.57 10.46 18.04
N GLY A 115 10.70 11.45 17.84
CA GLY A 115 9.68 11.42 16.79
C GLY A 115 10.28 11.27 15.38
N GLU A 116 11.33 12.03 15.07
CA GLU A 116 12.03 11.93 13.77
C GLU A 116 12.69 10.56 13.57
N VAL A 117 13.36 10.02 14.59
CA VAL A 117 13.95 8.68 14.56
C VAL A 117 12.88 7.61 14.41
N SER A 118 11.75 7.73 15.10
CA SER A 118 10.61 6.79 14.98
C SER A 118 10.03 6.74 13.57
N VAL A 119 10.00 7.87 12.85
CA VAL A 119 9.57 7.91 11.43
C VAL A 119 10.55 7.17 10.52
N GLU A 120 11.85 7.28 10.75
CA GLU A 120 12.85 6.54 9.98
C GLU A 120 12.89 5.05 10.38
N TYR A 121 12.69 4.76 11.66
CA TYR A 121 12.73 3.42 12.24
C TYR A 121 11.75 2.46 11.57
N VAL A 122 10.53 2.92 11.28
CA VAL A 122 9.50 2.07 10.66
C VAL A 122 9.83 1.58 9.25
N LYS A 123 10.83 2.18 8.59
CA LYS A 123 11.35 1.68 7.30
C LYS A 123 12.12 0.37 7.49
N TYR A 124 12.84 0.24 8.60
CA TYR A 124 13.72 -0.91 8.84
C TYR A 124 13.11 -1.95 9.77
N ALA A 125 12.32 -1.51 10.75
CA ALA A 125 11.70 -2.36 11.76
C ALA A 125 10.91 -3.52 11.15
N GLN A 126 10.83 -4.61 11.92
CA GLN A 126 9.85 -5.66 11.64
C GLN A 126 8.44 -5.08 11.74
N VAL A 127 7.54 -5.61 10.92
CA VAL A 127 6.13 -5.19 10.95
C VAL A 127 5.49 -5.73 12.22
N ASP A 128 5.27 -4.84 13.19
CA ASP A 128 4.47 -5.08 14.38
C ASP A 128 3.32 -4.07 14.40
N GLN A 129 2.09 -4.57 14.28
CA GLN A 129 0.91 -3.73 14.18
C GLN A 129 0.73 -2.83 15.41
N ASP A 130 0.97 -3.33 16.61
CA ASP A 130 0.70 -2.59 17.85
C ASP A 130 1.77 -1.53 18.08
N LEU A 131 3.04 -1.87 17.84
CA LEU A 131 4.12 -0.89 17.86
C LEU A 131 3.87 0.25 16.87
N LEU A 132 3.43 -0.06 15.64
CA LEU A 132 3.14 0.98 14.64
C LEU A 132 1.99 1.90 15.07
N LYS A 133 0.97 1.38 15.75
CA LYS A 133 -0.13 2.21 16.30
C LYS A 133 0.41 3.18 17.35
N ASP A 134 1.19 2.68 18.29
CA ASP A 134 1.76 3.48 19.37
C ASP A 134 2.64 4.60 18.79
N LEU A 135 3.54 4.24 17.86
CA LEU A 135 4.39 5.22 17.18
C LEU A 135 3.62 6.28 16.39
N LEU A 136 2.50 5.92 15.76
CA LEU A 136 1.64 6.89 15.07
C LEU A 136 0.95 7.85 16.06
N VAL A 137 0.46 7.34 17.19
CA VAL A 137 -0.21 8.14 18.24
C VAL A 137 0.78 9.12 18.88
N GLU A 138 2.05 8.74 19.01
CA GLU A 138 3.11 9.62 19.50
C GLU A 138 3.43 10.79 18.55
N GLN A 139 3.07 10.70 17.27
CA GLN A 139 3.26 11.79 16.32
C GLN A 139 2.26 12.92 16.58
N LYS A 140 2.69 13.95 17.32
CA LYS A 140 1.81 15.05 17.78
C LYS A 140 1.32 15.98 16.67
N THR A 141 2.07 16.14 15.57
CA THR A 141 1.72 17.11 14.51
C THR A 141 1.17 16.42 13.25
N PRO A 142 0.29 17.08 12.47
CA PRO A 142 -0.18 16.56 11.18
C PRO A 142 0.98 16.25 10.22
N ALA A 143 1.99 17.13 10.16
CA ALA A 143 3.16 16.93 9.31
C ALA A 143 3.98 15.69 9.72
N ALA A 144 4.12 15.41 11.01
CA ALA A 144 4.82 14.22 11.50
C ALA A 144 4.03 12.94 11.17
N ARG A 145 2.70 12.93 11.37
CA ARG A 145 1.84 11.80 10.97
C ARG A 145 1.91 11.53 9.47
N TYR A 146 1.89 12.57 8.64
CA TYR A 146 2.06 12.44 7.20
C TYR A 146 3.40 11.80 6.83
N LYS A 147 4.51 12.28 7.41
CA LYS A 147 5.85 11.72 7.19
C LYS A 147 5.93 10.25 7.64
N PHE A 148 5.35 9.92 8.79
CA PHE A 148 5.30 8.56 9.31
C PHE A 148 4.61 7.60 8.33
N LEU A 149 3.42 7.97 7.85
CA LEU A 149 2.70 7.17 6.86
C LEU A 149 3.47 7.09 5.53
N GLY A 150 4.12 8.17 5.14
CA GLY A 150 5.00 8.20 3.96
C GLY A 150 6.18 7.24 4.06
N ALA A 151 6.80 7.10 5.23
CA ALA A 151 7.86 6.13 5.47
C ALA A 151 7.36 4.68 5.33
N LEU A 152 6.14 4.40 5.80
CA LEU A 152 5.49 3.09 5.65
C LEU A 152 5.12 2.76 4.19
N HIS A 153 4.91 3.76 3.33
CA HIS A 153 4.75 3.51 1.89
C HIS A 153 6.01 2.90 1.27
N THR A 154 7.20 3.33 1.69
CA THR A 154 8.47 2.73 1.28
C THR A 154 8.58 1.30 1.83
N LYS A 155 8.30 1.09 3.12
CA LYS A 155 8.26 -0.27 3.70
C LYS A 155 7.34 -1.21 2.93
N ALA A 156 6.16 -0.72 2.56
CA ALA A 156 5.18 -1.49 1.81
C ALA A 156 5.67 -1.94 0.42
N ASP A 157 6.68 -1.30 -0.19
CA ASP A 157 7.29 -1.80 -1.42
C ASP A 157 8.14 -3.05 -1.19
N GLU A 158 8.76 -3.18 -0.03
CA GLU A 158 9.72 -4.23 0.30
C GLU A 158 9.06 -5.48 0.91
N VAL A 159 7.90 -5.32 1.55
CA VAL A 159 7.20 -6.44 2.18
C VAL A 159 6.67 -7.43 1.12
N THR A 160 6.96 -8.71 1.35
CA THR A 160 6.57 -9.84 0.48
C THR A 160 5.81 -10.94 1.20
N LYS A 161 5.75 -10.95 2.54
CA LYS A 161 5.00 -11.96 3.30
C LYS A 161 3.56 -11.54 3.52
N GLU A 162 2.63 -12.46 3.30
CA GLU A 162 1.18 -12.23 3.47
C GLU A 162 0.84 -11.70 4.87
N GLU A 163 1.38 -12.31 5.94
CA GLU A 163 1.13 -11.89 7.33
C GLU A 163 1.55 -10.43 7.60
N GLU A 164 2.72 -10.03 7.08
CA GLU A 164 3.24 -8.65 7.21
C GLU A 164 2.37 -7.66 6.40
N ILE A 165 1.91 -8.07 5.21
CA ILE A 165 0.98 -7.27 4.38
C ILE A 165 -0.35 -7.07 5.14
N GLU A 166 -0.93 -8.14 5.67
CA GLU A 166 -2.19 -8.07 6.42
C GLU A 166 -2.06 -7.21 7.69
N ALA A 167 -0.94 -7.34 8.42
CA ALA A 167 -0.65 -6.50 9.58
C ALA A 167 -0.56 -5.01 9.21
N LEU A 168 0.12 -4.66 8.11
CA LEU A 168 0.19 -3.29 7.62
C LEU A 168 -1.17 -2.77 7.13
N ILE A 169 -2.01 -3.61 6.50
CA ILE A 169 -3.38 -3.22 6.12
C ILE A 169 -4.20 -2.92 7.38
N ALA A 170 -4.14 -3.79 8.40
CA ALA A 170 -4.84 -3.61 9.66
C ALA A 170 -4.37 -2.35 10.41
N PHE A 171 -3.06 -2.09 10.44
CA PHE A 171 -2.51 -0.82 10.92
C PHE A 171 -3.07 0.38 10.12
N SER A 172 -3.08 0.29 8.79
CA SER A 172 -3.52 1.40 7.93
C SER A 172 -5.01 1.72 8.10
N ILE A 173 -5.84 0.71 8.37
CA ILE A 173 -7.25 0.88 8.74
C ILE A 173 -7.37 1.68 10.04
N PHE A 174 -6.60 1.28 11.07
CA PHE A 174 -6.54 2.05 12.31
C PHE A 174 -6.07 3.49 12.05
N ALA A 175 -4.99 3.67 11.28
CA ALA A 175 -4.41 4.97 10.99
C ALA A 175 -5.42 5.91 10.34
N LYS A 176 -6.13 5.46 9.28
CA LYS A 176 -7.15 6.31 8.62
C LYS A 176 -8.25 6.73 9.58
N ASP A 177 -8.68 5.84 10.48
CA ASP A 177 -9.77 6.12 11.42
C ASP A 177 -9.31 7.03 12.56
N TYR A 178 -8.07 6.86 13.02
CA TYR A 178 -7.41 7.73 14.00
C TYR A 178 -7.23 9.15 13.47
N ILE A 179 -6.65 9.32 12.26
CA ILE A 179 -6.46 10.61 11.58
C ILE A 179 -7.80 11.34 11.42
N LYS A 180 -8.83 10.61 10.99
CA LYS A 180 -10.18 11.15 10.88
C LYS A 180 -10.75 11.57 12.24
N GLY A 181 -10.51 10.79 13.29
CA GLY A 181 -10.91 11.13 14.67
C GLY A 181 -10.26 12.40 15.19
N LEU A 182 -9.02 12.70 14.76
CA LEU A 182 -8.31 13.94 15.07
C LEU A 182 -8.79 15.16 14.26
N ASN A 183 -9.63 14.97 13.24
CA ASN A 183 -9.98 15.99 12.23
C ASN A 183 -8.76 16.59 11.52
N ASP A 184 -7.77 15.75 11.22
CA ASP A 184 -6.61 16.14 10.44
C ASP A 184 -6.95 16.48 8.98
N GLU A 185 -5.98 17.09 8.29
CA GLU A 185 -6.09 17.43 6.88
C GLU A 185 -6.35 16.18 6.02
N TYR A 186 -7.27 16.31 5.06
CA TYR A 186 -7.77 15.18 4.26
C TYR A 186 -6.68 14.43 3.48
N TYR A 187 -5.58 15.08 3.10
CA TYR A 187 -4.50 14.40 2.39
C TYR A 187 -3.79 13.36 3.27
N ILE A 188 -3.73 13.56 4.59
CA ILE A 188 -3.12 12.61 5.53
C ILE A 188 -3.97 11.34 5.62
N TYR A 189 -5.30 11.52 5.67
CA TYR A 189 -6.25 10.41 5.55
C TYR A 189 -6.03 9.64 4.24
N GLN A 190 -5.86 10.37 3.14
CA GLN A 190 -5.60 9.78 1.83
C GLN A 190 -4.25 9.05 1.77
N THR A 191 -3.23 9.46 2.53
CA THR A 191 -1.97 8.71 2.63
C THR A 191 -2.17 7.33 3.27
N ALA A 192 -2.96 7.24 4.35
CA ALA A 192 -3.30 5.96 4.97
C ALA A 192 -4.15 5.08 4.03
N VAL A 193 -5.13 5.67 3.33
CA VAL A 193 -5.92 4.95 2.31
C VAL A 193 -5.04 4.47 1.15
N GLY A 194 -4.07 5.28 0.72
CA GLY A 194 -3.09 4.89 -0.30
C GLY A 194 -2.29 3.66 0.11
N LEU A 195 -1.92 3.56 1.40
CA LEU A 195 -1.21 2.40 1.93
C LEU A 195 -2.09 1.14 1.86
N ILE A 196 -3.38 1.25 2.22
CA ILE A 196 -4.35 0.17 2.07
C ILE A 196 -4.46 -0.27 0.61
N LYS A 197 -4.61 0.67 -0.34
CA LYS A 197 -4.73 0.37 -1.78
C LYS A 197 -3.52 -0.41 -2.28
N LYS A 198 -2.32 0.08 -2.00
CA LYS A 198 -1.04 -0.54 -2.39
C LYS A 198 -0.89 -1.95 -1.84
N LEU A 199 -1.09 -2.12 -0.53
CA LEU A 199 -0.97 -3.41 0.14
C LEU A 199 -2.08 -4.38 -0.28
N THR A 200 -3.28 -3.90 -0.60
CA THR A 200 -4.39 -4.74 -1.10
C THR A 200 -4.05 -5.37 -2.45
N ILE A 201 -3.40 -4.62 -3.36
CA ILE A 201 -2.91 -5.18 -4.63
C ILE A 201 -1.84 -6.23 -4.40
N LYS A 202 -0.98 -6.06 -3.38
CA LYS A 202 -0.05 -7.14 -2.99
C LYS A 202 -0.77 -8.32 -2.38
N ASN A 203 -1.76 -8.10 -1.51
CA ASN A 203 -2.49 -9.16 -0.83
C ASN A 203 -3.29 -10.03 -1.82
N ILE A 204 -3.84 -9.44 -2.89
CA ILE A 204 -4.66 -10.18 -3.86
C ILE A 204 -3.89 -11.30 -4.56
N SER A 205 -2.57 -11.18 -4.71
CA SER A 205 -1.75 -12.22 -5.36
C SER A 205 -1.67 -13.50 -4.52
N PHE A 206 -1.79 -13.40 -3.20
CA PHE A 206 -1.92 -14.53 -2.27
C PHE A 206 -3.33 -15.09 -2.24
N LYS A 207 -4.34 -14.22 -2.41
CA LYS A 207 -5.77 -14.56 -2.39
C LYS A 207 -6.29 -14.99 -3.77
N ARG A 208 -5.63 -15.97 -4.40
CA ARG A 208 -5.98 -16.46 -5.75
C ARG A 208 -7.45 -16.87 -5.83
N GLY A 209 -8.15 -16.31 -6.81
CA GLY A 209 -9.56 -16.58 -7.05
C GLY A 209 -10.53 -15.79 -6.19
N PHE A 210 -10.08 -14.82 -5.38
CA PHE A 210 -10.96 -13.84 -4.75
C PHE A 210 -11.59 -12.88 -5.77
N GLU A 211 -10.93 -12.64 -6.90
CA GLU A 211 -11.49 -11.81 -7.97
C GLU A 211 -12.42 -12.61 -8.88
N GLY A 212 -13.40 -11.92 -9.47
CA GLY A 212 -14.36 -12.53 -10.39
C GLY A 212 -15.78 -11.97 -10.26
N VAL A 213 -16.75 -12.79 -10.69
CA VAL A 213 -18.17 -12.45 -10.67
C VAL A 213 -18.92 -13.35 -9.72
N TYR A 214 -19.69 -12.74 -8.84
CA TYR A 214 -20.50 -13.39 -7.82
C TYR A 214 -21.97 -13.14 -8.09
N GLU A 215 -22.78 -14.18 -8.07
CA GLU A 215 -24.24 -14.06 -8.05
C GLU A 215 -24.68 -13.84 -6.61
N ILE A 216 -25.38 -12.73 -6.34
CA ILE A 216 -25.80 -12.34 -4.99
C ILE A 216 -27.31 -12.18 -4.91
N LYS A 217 -27.85 -12.40 -3.71
CA LYS A 217 -29.22 -12.06 -3.33
C LYS A 217 -29.21 -11.09 -2.15
N LEU A 218 -30.00 -10.02 -2.27
CA LEU A 218 -30.23 -9.11 -1.15
C LEU A 218 -31.21 -9.76 -0.19
N LEU A 219 -30.92 -9.70 1.11
CA LEU A 219 -31.74 -10.30 2.14
C LEU A 219 -32.95 -9.45 2.51
N ASP A 220 -32.88 -8.14 2.25
CA ASP A 220 -34.01 -7.23 2.35
C ASP A 220 -34.88 -7.30 1.07
N PRO A 221 -36.16 -7.73 1.16
CA PRO A 221 -37.05 -7.83 -0.01
C PRO A 221 -37.39 -6.48 -0.66
N ALA A 222 -37.50 -5.41 0.12
CA ALA A 222 -37.81 -4.07 -0.38
C ALA A 222 -36.61 -3.49 -1.14
N ALA A 223 -35.39 -3.66 -0.60
CA ALA A 223 -34.15 -3.33 -1.28
C ALA A 223 -33.97 -4.18 -2.55
N SER A 224 -34.20 -5.49 -2.47
CA SER A 224 -34.12 -6.41 -3.62
C SER A 224 -35.03 -5.98 -4.77
N LYS A 225 -36.29 -5.63 -4.47
CA LYS A 225 -37.26 -5.19 -5.50
C LYS A 225 -36.88 -3.86 -6.15
N THR A 226 -36.27 -2.95 -5.38
CA THR A 226 -35.97 -1.58 -5.82
C THR A 226 -34.62 -1.49 -6.53
N LEU A 227 -33.56 -1.97 -5.87
CA LEU A 227 -32.18 -1.88 -6.36
C LEU A 227 -31.93 -2.89 -7.48
N LYS A 228 -32.58 -4.06 -7.39
CA LYS A 228 -32.45 -5.16 -8.37
C LYS A 228 -31.00 -5.59 -8.60
N VAL A 229 -30.18 -5.44 -7.57
CA VAL A 229 -28.79 -5.89 -7.58
C VAL A 229 -28.80 -7.40 -7.39
N ASP A 230 -28.16 -8.09 -8.32
CA ASP A 230 -28.11 -9.56 -8.39
C ASP A 230 -26.70 -10.09 -8.65
N ASN A 231 -25.74 -9.21 -8.94
CA ASN A 231 -24.34 -9.58 -9.15
C ASN A 231 -23.39 -8.62 -8.42
N LEU A 232 -22.25 -9.15 -8.02
CA LEU A 232 -21.09 -8.43 -7.51
C LEU A 232 -19.89 -8.78 -8.39
N VAL A 233 -19.21 -7.77 -8.92
CA VAL A 233 -17.98 -7.95 -9.71
C VAL A 233 -16.82 -7.37 -8.93
N VAL A 234 -15.78 -8.17 -8.75
CA VAL A 234 -14.58 -7.83 -7.98
C VAL A 234 -13.37 -7.92 -8.88
N SER A 235 -12.62 -6.83 -9.01
CA SER A 235 -11.39 -6.78 -9.80
C SER A 235 -10.35 -5.86 -9.16
N SER A 236 -9.12 -6.33 -9.00
CA SER A 236 -7.94 -5.52 -8.70
C SER A 236 -7.63 -4.56 -9.85
N SER A 237 -7.06 -3.41 -9.55
CA SER A 237 -6.62 -2.41 -10.53
C SER A 237 -5.11 -2.18 -10.38
N ASP A 238 -4.66 -0.95 -10.55
CA ASP A 238 -3.31 -0.53 -10.22
C ASP A 238 -3.18 -0.17 -8.73
N VAL A 239 -1.95 0.16 -8.31
CA VAL A 239 -1.63 0.62 -6.96
C VAL A 239 -2.38 1.89 -6.53
N ASN A 240 -2.89 2.68 -7.49
CA ASN A 240 -3.62 3.92 -7.23
C ASN A 240 -5.11 3.68 -6.97
N ASN A 241 -5.67 2.64 -7.57
CA ASN A 241 -7.11 2.34 -7.56
C ASN A 241 -7.45 1.09 -6.74
N GLY A 242 -6.47 0.30 -6.30
CA GLY A 242 -6.68 -0.82 -5.38
C GLY A 242 -7.70 -1.84 -5.92
N LEU A 243 -8.60 -2.31 -5.05
CA LEU A 243 -9.70 -3.18 -5.45
C LEU A 243 -10.90 -2.34 -5.97
N ILE A 244 -11.47 -2.77 -7.09
CA ILE A 244 -12.73 -2.28 -7.64
C ILE A 244 -13.83 -3.30 -7.31
N VAL A 245 -14.94 -2.82 -6.76
CA VAL A 245 -16.10 -3.63 -6.41
C VAL A 245 -17.36 -3.00 -6.99
N ASN A 246 -18.01 -3.69 -7.92
CA ASN A 246 -19.19 -3.23 -8.64
C ASN A 246 -20.41 -4.07 -8.26
N PHE A 247 -21.44 -3.45 -7.70
CA PHE A 247 -22.75 -4.06 -7.51
C PHE A 247 -23.61 -3.80 -8.75
N VAL A 248 -24.10 -4.85 -9.37
CA VAL A 248 -24.69 -4.83 -10.71
C VAL A 248 -26.13 -5.33 -10.66
N SER A 249 -26.97 -4.71 -11.49
CA SER A 249 -28.30 -5.22 -11.84
C SER A 249 -28.27 -5.80 -13.26
N SER A 250 -28.29 -7.13 -13.38
CA SER A 250 -28.30 -7.80 -14.69
C SER A 250 -29.56 -7.46 -15.50
N GLN A 251 -30.71 -7.32 -14.82
CA GLN A 251 -31.98 -6.95 -15.44
C GLN A 251 -31.90 -5.56 -16.09
N LEU A 252 -31.30 -4.59 -15.40
CA LEU A 252 -31.19 -3.22 -15.88
C LEU A 252 -29.93 -2.98 -16.72
N ARG A 253 -29.04 -3.98 -16.78
CA ARG A 253 -27.75 -3.91 -17.47
C ARG A 253 -26.91 -2.71 -17.02
N ALA A 254 -26.85 -2.48 -15.71
CA ALA A 254 -26.24 -1.29 -15.13
C ALA A 254 -25.54 -1.58 -13.81
N THR A 255 -24.38 -0.93 -13.62
CA THR A 255 -23.71 -0.80 -12.32
C THR A 255 -24.54 0.12 -11.42
N LYS A 256 -24.97 -0.38 -10.27
CA LYS A 256 -25.72 0.37 -9.27
C LYS A 256 -24.82 1.10 -8.28
N PHE A 257 -23.75 0.43 -7.86
CA PHE A 257 -22.73 0.97 -6.99
C PHE A 257 -21.37 0.53 -7.49
N SER A 258 -20.42 1.45 -7.55
CA SER A 258 -19.03 1.15 -7.91
C SER A 258 -18.13 1.71 -6.82
N PHE A 259 -17.32 0.85 -6.23
CA PHE A 259 -16.38 1.21 -5.18
C PHE A 259 -14.98 1.06 -5.73
N LYS A 260 -14.22 2.16 -5.71
CA LYS A 260 -12.82 2.21 -6.13
C LYS A 260 -11.96 2.36 -4.89
N GLY A 261 -10.75 1.83 -4.92
CA GLY A 261 -9.84 1.91 -3.79
C GLY A 261 -10.27 1.09 -2.59
N ALA A 262 -11.07 0.03 -2.79
CA ALA A 262 -11.43 -0.88 -1.72
C ALA A 262 -10.20 -1.64 -1.19
N GLY A 263 -10.24 -1.98 0.10
CA GLY A 263 -9.22 -2.76 0.77
C GLY A 263 -9.59 -4.23 0.90
N LEU A 264 -8.61 -5.08 1.21
CA LEU A 264 -8.78 -6.50 1.51
C LEU A 264 -7.93 -6.89 2.72
N LEU A 265 -8.58 -7.27 3.83
CA LEU A 265 -7.93 -7.77 5.04
C LEU A 265 -8.42 -9.19 5.34
N GLY A 266 -7.50 -10.15 5.44
CA GLY A 266 -7.88 -11.56 5.47
C GLY A 266 -8.73 -11.90 4.25
N ASN A 267 -9.91 -12.46 4.50
CA ASN A 267 -10.87 -12.77 3.44
C ASN A 267 -11.96 -11.70 3.29
N THR A 268 -11.78 -10.51 3.87
CA THR A 268 -12.80 -9.48 3.96
C THR A 268 -12.43 -8.25 3.13
N ALA A 269 -13.21 -7.97 2.08
CA ALA A 269 -13.12 -6.73 1.34
C ALA A 269 -14.00 -5.64 1.94
N PHE A 270 -13.54 -4.40 1.88
CA PHE A 270 -14.21 -3.25 2.49
C PHE A 270 -13.96 -1.95 1.71
N SER A 271 -14.91 -1.02 1.80
CA SER A 271 -14.76 0.32 1.21
C SER A 271 -13.88 1.24 2.07
N ASN A 272 -12.89 1.91 1.47
CA ASN A 272 -12.13 3.00 2.12
C ASN A 272 -12.74 4.39 1.94
N GLU A 273 -13.38 4.63 0.79
CA GLU A 273 -13.93 5.94 0.43
C GLU A 273 -15.46 5.89 0.30
N LYS A 274 -16.10 7.03 0.55
CA LYS A 274 -17.51 7.26 0.25
C LYS A 274 -17.65 7.49 -1.26
N VAL A 275 -18.52 6.73 -1.92
CA VAL A 275 -18.63 6.67 -3.39
C VAL A 275 -19.01 8.01 -4.04
N TYR A 276 -18.40 8.28 -5.21
CA TYR A 276 -18.86 9.25 -6.20
C TYR A 276 -19.92 8.59 -7.10
N ILE A 277 -21.20 8.94 -6.92
CA ILE A 277 -22.25 8.68 -7.92
C ILE A 277 -22.82 10.04 -8.32
N ASP A 278 -23.01 10.23 -9.62
CA ASP A 278 -23.58 11.40 -10.30
C ASP A 278 -25.07 11.66 -9.96
N ASN A 279 -25.58 11.09 -8.85
CA ASN A 279 -26.98 11.17 -8.42
C ASN A 279 -27.07 11.35 -6.89
N ASN A 280 -27.52 12.55 -6.48
CA ASN A 280 -27.51 13.07 -5.11
C ASN A 280 -28.33 12.27 -4.06
N GLU A 281 -29.10 11.25 -4.46
CA GLU A 281 -29.89 10.42 -3.53
C GLU A 281 -29.06 9.31 -2.83
N LEU A 282 -27.83 9.04 -3.30
CA LEU A 282 -27.02 7.87 -2.89
C LEU A 282 -25.80 8.25 -2.03
N SER A 283 -25.91 9.29 -1.19
CA SER A 283 -24.77 9.76 -0.39
C SER A 283 -24.35 8.78 0.72
N SER A 284 -23.07 8.35 0.64
CA SER A 284 -22.28 7.48 1.55
C SER A 284 -22.62 5.98 1.63
N PRO A 285 -22.63 5.20 0.55
CA PRO A 285 -22.63 3.76 0.69
C PRO A 285 -21.21 3.33 1.04
N GLY A 286 -21.03 2.61 2.14
CA GLY A 286 -19.85 1.77 2.35
C GLY A 286 -20.25 0.32 2.06
N PHE A 287 -19.27 -0.57 1.93
CA PHE A 287 -19.55 -2.00 1.91
C PHE A 287 -18.51 -2.76 2.72
N GLN A 288 -18.91 -3.96 3.12
CA GLN A 288 -18.01 -4.97 3.62
C GLN A 288 -18.56 -6.35 3.25
N PHE A 289 -17.70 -7.25 2.76
CA PHE A 289 -18.08 -8.65 2.60
C PHE A 289 -16.88 -9.55 2.85
N SER A 290 -17.16 -10.76 3.33
CA SER A 290 -16.18 -11.82 3.50
C SER A 290 -16.41 -12.90 2.46
N PHE A 291 -15.32 -13.48 1.98
CA PHE A 291 -15.30 -14.61 1.06
C PHE A 291 -14.83 -15.87 1.77
N ASP A 292 -15.52 -16.97 1.54
CA ASP A 292 -15.08 -18.29 1.98
C ASP A 292 -14.45 -19.01 0.79
N PHE A 293 -13.14 -19.27 0.88
CA PHE A 293 -12.39 -19.93 -0.20
C PHE A 293 -12.80 -21.39 -0.41
N ASP A 294 -13.34 -22.05 0.61
CA ASP A 294 -13.73 -23.46 0.51
C ASP A 294 -15.10 -23.59 -0.16
N SER A 295 -16.09 -22.85 0.35
CA SER A 295 -17.47 -22.91 -0.18
C SER A 295 -17.70 -22.01 -1.41
N LYS A 296 -16.78 -21.09 -1.69
CA LYS A 296 -16.92 -20.02 -2.70
C LYS A 296 -18.12 -19.10 -2.44
N GLU A 297 -18.59 -19.04 -1.19
CA GLU A 297 -19.66 -18.15 -0.77
C GLU A 297 -19.13 -16.77 -0.37
N ILE A 298 -19.96 -15.75 -0.59
CA ILE A 298 -19.75 -14.42 -0.01
C ILE A 298 -20.92 -14.04 0.89
N ARG A 299 -20.62 -13.32 1.97
CA ARG A 299 -21.62 -12.72 2.86
C ARG A 299 -21.15 -11.34 3.26
N GLY A 300 -22.07 -10.38 3.23
CA GLY A 300 -21.71 -9.01 3.53
C GLY A 300 -22.89 -8.08 3.59
N SER A 301 -22.57 -6.79 3.63
CA SER A 301 -23.53 -5.71 3.65
C SER A 301 -23.01 -4.55 2.82
N PHE A 302 -23.93 -3.76 2.26
CA PHE A 302 -23.62 -2.42 1.80
C PHE A 302 -24.62 -1.45 2.39
N TYR A 303 -24.16 -0.23 2.64
CA TYR A 303 -25.02 0.82 3.16
C TYR A 303 -25.68 1.57 2.00
N SER A 304 -26.93 1.98 2.16
CA SER A 304 -27.58 2.94 1.27
C SER A 304 -28.36 3.96 2.10
N LYS A 305 -28.46 5.20 1.64
CA LYS A 305 -29.21 6.24 2.34
C LYS A 305 -30.69 5.88 2.54
N ARG A 306 -31.28 5.17 1.58
CA ARG A 306 -32.71 4.81 1.58
C ARG A 306 -33.03 3.60 2.44
N PHE A 307 -32.18 2.57 2.42
CA PHE A 307 -32.46 1.28 3.08
C PHE A 307 -31.57 1.05 4.31
N GLY A 308 -30.63 1.93 4.61
CA GLY A 308 -29.62 1.68 5.64
C GLY A 308 -28.68 0.56 5.20
N SER A 309 -28.26 -0.28 6.15
CA SER A 309 -27.47 -1.48 5.87
C SER A 309 -28.33 -2.53 5.18
N VAL A 310 -27.90 -3.00 4.01
CA VAL A 310 -28.55 -4.06 3.24
C VAL A 310 -27.62 -5.25 3.17
N ASP A 311 -28.00 -6.32 3.85
CA ASP A 311 -27.24 -7.56 3.85
C ASP A 311 -27.46 -8.34 2.56
N PHE A 312 -26.43 -9.06 2.13
CA PHE A 312 -26.46 -9.93 0.96
C PHE A 312 -25.64 -11.19 1.20
N MET A 313 -25.99 -12.23 0.45
CA MET A 313 -25.19 -13.44 0.34
C MET A 313 -25.14 -13.91 -1.11
N GLY A 314 -24.11 -14.66 -1.48
CA GLY A 314 -23.95 -15.12 -2.84
C GLY A 314 -22.90 -16.20 -3.00
N THR A 315 -22.69 -16.61 -4.24
CA THR A 315 -21.70 -17.61 -4.64
C THR A 315 -20.90 -17.10 -5.84
N GLN A 316 -19.62 -17.44 -5.89
CA GLN A 316 -18.79 -17.13 -7.03
C GLN A 316 -19.23 -17.95 -8.25
N LYS A 317 -19.52 -17.29 -9.36
CA LYS A 317 -19.86 -17.94 -10.64
C LYS A 317 -18.67 -18.08 -11.55
N VAL A 318 -17.82 -17.05 -11.58
CA VAL A 318 -16.62 -17.00 -12.40
C VAL A 318 -15.48 -16.52 -11.52
N SER A 319 -14.38 -17.25 -11.55
CA SER A 319 -13.13 -16.92 -10.87
C SER A 319 -12.05 -16.63 -11.90
N ASN A 320 -11.15 -15.70 -11.60
CA ASN A 320 -9.97 -15.43 -12.42
C ASN A 320 -8.75 -16.29 -12.02
N ALA A 321 -8.90 -17.22 -11.07
CA ALA A 321 -7.80 -18.02 -10.51
C ALA A 321 -6.95 -18.73 -11.57
N PHE A 322 -7.59 -19.22 -12.64
CA PHE A 322 -6.93 -19.97 -13.73
C PHE A 322 -5.84 -19.16 -14.45
N LEU A 323 -5.89 -17.82 -14.42
CA LEU A 323 -4.86 -16.96 -15.02
C LEU A 323 -3.53 -17.02 -14.27
N TYR A 324 -3.59 -17.33 -12.98
CA TYR A 324 -2.45 -17.33 -12.06
C TYR A 324 -1.91 -18.73 -11.81
N GLU A 325 -2.42 -19.74 -12.53
CA GLU A 325 -1.80 -21.06 -12.58
C GLU A 325 -0.42 -20.95 -13.27
N VAL A 326 0.57 -21.61 -12.69
CA VAL A 326 1.94 -21.66 -13.23
C VAL A 326 1.93 -22.77 -14.28
N GLU A 327 2.05 -22.40 -15.56
CA GLU A 327 2.37 -23.37 -16.61
C GLU A 327 3.87 -23.67 -16.54
N ASN A 328 4.26 -24.94 -16.67
CA ASN A 328 5.65 -25.37 -16.56
C ASN A 328 6.53 -24.56 -17.52
N ASP A 329 7.50 -23.85 -16.96
CA ASP A 329 8.53 -23.08 -17.66
C ASP A 329 9.47 -24.07 -18.35
N SER A 330 9.28 -24.26 -19.64
CA SER A 330 10.24 -24.96 -20.51
C SER A 330 10.92 -23.92 -21.39
N ASP A 331 12.10 -24.22 -21.94
CA ASP A 331 12.81 -23.29 -22.84
C ASP A 331 11.94 -22.84 -24.04
N GLU A 332 10.90 -23.60 -24.38
CA GLU A 332 9.94 -23.30 -25.45
C GLU A 332 8.71 -22.52 -24.98
N ASN A 333 8.36 -22.51 -23.69
CA ASN A 333 7.18 -21.84 -23.13
C ASN A 333 7.59 -20.87 -22.01
N ARG A 334 7.61 -19.57 -22.30
CA ARG A 334 7.98 -18.53 -21.32
C ARG A 334 6.97 -17.39 -21.27
N ILE A 335 7.07 -16.57 -20.23
CA ILE A 335 6.35 -15.29 -20.17
C ILE A 335 6.88 -14.33 -21.25
N ALA A 336 5.98 -13.74 -22.04
CA ALA A 336 6.34 -12.73 -23.03
C ALA A 336 6.63 -11.38 -22.34
N SER A 337 7.58 -10.59 -22.86
CA SER A 337 7.79 -9.24 -22.37
C SER A 337 6.75 -8.26 -22.92
N VAL A 338 6.58 -7.10 -22.26
CA VAL A 338 5.66 -6.06 -22.73
C VAL A 338 6.02 -5.55 -24.13
N SER A 339 7.32 -5.44 -24.44
CA SER A 339 7.77 -5.00 -25.78
C SER A 339 7.47 -6.03 -26.87
N GLU A 340 7.39 -7.32 -26.51
CA GLU A 340 6.98 -8.37 -27.46
C GLU A 340 5.47 -8.33 -27.72
N LEU A 341 4.68 -7.77 -26.80
CA LEU A 341 3.23 -7.67 -26.93
C LEU A 341 2.77 -6.53 -27.84
N GLU A 342 3.63 -5.56 -28.13
CA GLU A 342 3.26 -4.40 -28.94
C GLU A 342 2.81 -4.82 -30.34
N GLY A 343 1.70 -4.26 -30.80
CA GLY A 343 1.14 -4.54 -32.12
C GLY A 343 -0.31 -5.01 -32.07
N ILE A 344 -0.71 -5.74 -33.12
CA ILE A 344 -2.10 -6.16 -33.34
C ILE A 344 -2.18 -7.69 -33.31
N HIS A 345 -2.96 -8.20 -32.37
CA HIS A 345 -3.20 -9.63 -32.15
C HIS A 345 -4.63 -9.97 -32.51
N LYS A 346 -4.83 -11.04 -33.28
CA LYS A 346 -6.18 -11.56 -33.54
C LYS A 346 -6.63 -12.38 -32.35
N VAL A 347 -7.80 -12.05 -31.81
CA VAL A 347 -8.38 -12.75 -30.67
C VAL A 347 -9.85 -13.08 -30.89
N SER A 348 -10.30 -14.16 -30.27
CA SER A 348 -11.71 -14.48 -30.09
C SER A 348 -12.15 -13.97 -28.73
N LEU A 349 -13.21 -13.17 -28.69
CA LEU A 349 -13.91 -12.72 -27.49
C LEU A 349 -15.25 -13.46 -27.43
N GLY A 350 -15.29 -14.61 -26.75
CA GLY A 350 -16.39 -15.57 -26.88
C GLY A 350 -16.58 -15.99 -28.33
N ALA A 351 -17.72 -15.66 -28.93
CA ALA A 351 -18.02 -15.95 -30.33
C ALA A 351 -17.60 -14.83 -31.32
N TYR A 352 -17.07 -13.72 -30.82
CA TYR A 352 -16.75 -12.54 -31.64
C TYR A 352 -15.25 -12.51 -31.99
N GLN A 353 -14.92 -12.40 -33.28
CA GLN A 353 -13.54 -12.13 -33.68
C GLN A 353 -13.24 -10.64 -33.52
N MET A 354 -12.11 -10.33 -32.88
CA MET A 354 -11.64 -8.97 -32.62
C MET A 354 -10.13 -8.87 -32.86
N ASN A 355 -9.66 -7.64 -33.07
CA ASN A 355 -8.26 -7.29 -33.05
C ASN A 355 -7.96 -6.63 -31.69
N LEU A 356 -7.02 -7.19 -30.95
CA LEU A 356 -6.42 -6.61 -29.76
C LEU A 356 -5.20 -5.81 -30.18
N ARG A 357 -5.27 -4.48 -30.07
CA ARG A 357 -4.14 -3.59 -30.28
C ARG A 357 -3.53 -3.25 -28.93
N ILE A 358 -2.23 -3.45 -28.78
CA ILE A 358 -1.45 -3.08 -27.60
C ILE A 358 -0.43 -2.04 -28.06
N GLU A 359 -0.49 -0.85 -27.49
CA GLU A 359 0.45 0.24 -27.79
C GLU A 359 1.14 0.68 -26.52
N GLN A 360 2.46 0.80 -26.59
CA GLN A 360 3.24 1.37 -25.51
C GLN A 360 3.54 2.84 -25.83
N THR A 361 3.20 3.73 -24.90
CA THR A 361 3.62 5.13 -24.90
C THR A 361 4.74 5.32 -23.88
N ASP A 362 5.41 6.47 -23.90
CA ASP A 362 6.52 6.78 -22.99
C ASP A 362 6.13 6.64 -21.51
N ASP A 363 4.85 6.89 -21.18
CA ASP A 363 4.34 6.92 -19.80
C ASP A 363 3.29 5.83 -19.47
N ALA A 364 2.68 5.18 -20.46
CA ALA A 364 1.58 4.21 -20.24
C ALA A 364 1.42 3.21 -21.38
N ALA A 365 0.74 2.08 -21.12
CA ALA A 365 0.24 1.21 -22.18
C ALA A 365 -1.25 1.48 -22.43
N GLU A 366 -1.65 1.54 -23.69
CA GLU A 366 -3.05 1.56 -24.11
C GLU A 366 -3.39 0.21 -24.75
N ILE A 367 -4.56 -0.32 -24.39
CA ILE A 367 -5.08 -1.53 -25.01
C ILE A 367 -6.42 -1.22 -25.63
N THR A 368 -6.62 -1.69 -26.85
CA THR A 368 -7.86 -1.50 -27.58
C THR A 368 -8.35 -2.82 -28.18
N LEU A 369 -9.63 -3.16 -27.93
CA LEU A 369 -10.34 -4.22 -28.63
C LEU A 369 -11.22 -3.60 -29.74
N ILE A 370 -10.93 -3.96 -30.99
CA ILE A 370 -11.60 -3.43 -32.18
C ILE A 370 -12.17 -4.55 -33.05
N ASN A 371 -13.38 -4.34 -33.56
CA ASN A 371 -13.86 -4.93 -34.79
C ASN A 371 -14.72 -3.93 -35.56
N ASN A 372 -15.36 -4.35 -36.66
CA ASN A 372 -16.18 -3.47 -37.49
C ASN A 372 -17.40 -2.86 -36.76
N ASN A 373 -17.80 -3.40 -35.61
CA ASN A 373 -19.03 -3.04 -34.89
C ASN A 373 -18.77 -2.50 -33.47
N ALA A 374 -17.55 -2.61 -32.94
CA ALA A 374 -17.23 -2.29 -31.56
C ALA A 374 -15.80 -1.79 -31.40
N LEU A 375 -15.66 -0.77 -30.56
CA LEU A 375 -14.40 -0.23 -30.07
C LEU A 375 -14.46 -0.18 -28.54
N ILE A 376 -13.52 -0.84 -27.87
CA ILE A 376 -13.35 -0.77 -26.42
C ILE A 376 -11.91 -0.34 -26.15
N VAL A 377 -11.75 0.80 -25.49
CA VAL A 377 -10.45 1.37 -25.12
C VAL A 377 -10.24 1.19 -23.62
N PHE A 378 -9.07 0.68 -23.25
CA PHE A 378 -8.62 0.51 -21.88
C PHE A 378 -7.44 1.44 -21.63
N SER A 379 -7.56 2.26 -20.58
CA SER A 379 -6.58 3.32 -20.27
C SER A 379 -5.75 3.01 -19.02
N ASN A 380 -6.17 2.03 -18.22
CA ASN A 380 -5.41 1.57 -17.06
C ASN A 380 -4.91 0.16 -17.33
N VAL A 381 -3.64 0.05 -17.70
CA VAL A 381 -3.00 -1.19 -18.11
C VAL A 381 -1.87 -1.52 -17.15
N THR A 382 -1.89 -2.73 -16.62
CA THR A 382 -0.84 -3.27 -15.75
C THR A 382 -0.37 -4.62 -16.28
N PHE A 383 0.92 -4.91 -16.12
CA PHE A 383 1.50 -6.20 -16.51
C PHE A 383 2.33 -6.77 -15.37
N SER A 384 1.91 -7.93 -14.85
CA SER A 384 2.68 -8.68 -13.86
C SER A 384 3.71 -9.54 -14.57
N LYS A 385 4.99 -9.14 -14.52
CA LYS A 385 6.09 -9.93 -15.09
C LYS A 385 6.27 -11.29 -14.42
N GLU A 386 5.98 -11.37 -13.13
CA GLU A 386 6.09 -12.59 -12.33
C GLU A 386 5.09 -13.66 -12.80
N ASN A 387 3.85 -13.25 -13.12
CA ASN A 387 2.78 -14.18 -13.47
C ASN A 387 2.41 -14.15 -14.96
N GLY A 388 3.00 -13.25 -15.75
CA GLY A 388 2.68 -13.06 -17.17
C GLY A 388 1.23 -12.61 -17.41
N VAL A 389 0.63 -11.88 -16.47
CA VAL A 389 -0.78 -11.44 -16.58
C VAL A 389 -0.82 -9.97 -16.97
N LEU A 390 -1.44 -9.71 -18.12
CA LEU A 390 -1.81 -8.39 -18.61
C LEU A 390 -3.23 -8.08 -18.16
N LYS A 391 -3.42 -6.94 -17.50
CA LYS A 391 -4.72 -6.48 -17.05
C LYS A 391 -5.00 -5.08 -17.57
N ALA A 392 -6.17 -4.88 -18.18
CA ALA A 392 -6.59 -3.63 -18.79
C ALA A 392 -7.98 -3.25 -18.27
N ILE A 393 -8.15 -2.01 -17.83
CA ILE A 393 -9.40 -1.51 -17.24
C ILE A 393 -9.81 -0.23 -17.97
N ASP A 394 -11.09 -0.13 -18.29
CA ASP A 394 -11.63 1.08 -18.92
C ASP A 394 -11.71 2.24 -17.92
N TRP A 395 -11.78 3.47 -18.43
CA TRP A 395 -11.81 4.68 -17.60
C TRP A 395 -12.98 4.71 -16.60
N LYS A 396 -14.08 4.01 -16.92
CA LYS A 396 -15.23 3.86 -16.02
C LYS A 396 -15.02 2.81 -14.92
N MET A 397 -14.03 1.93 -15.07
CA MET A 397 -13.77 0.77 -14.20
C MET A 397 -14.93 -0.23 -14.18
N GLU A 398 -15.58 -0.35 -15.33
CA GLU A 398 -16.72 -1.24 -15.55
C GLU A 398 -16.36 -2.40 -16.46
N LYS A 399 -15.35 -2.23 -17.31
CA LYS A 399 -14.86 -3.26 -18.23
C LYS A 399 -13.42 -3.61 -17.88
N VAL A 400 -13.17 -4.90 -17.73
CA VAL A 400 -11.86 -5.43 -17.34
C VAL A 400 -11.48 -6.53 -18.32
N LEU A 401 -10.28 -6.43 -18.87
CA LEU A 401 -9.64 -7.46 -19.67
C LEU A 401 -8.47 -8.02 -18.87
N GLU A 402 -8.43 -9.33 -18.67
CA GLU A 402 -7.34 -10.03 -18.01
C GLU A 402 -6.84 -11.15 -18.93
N LEU A 403 -5.57 -11.09 -19.30
CA LEU A 403 -4.95 -12.01 -20.25
C LEU A 403 -3.68 -12.59 -19.64
N LYS A 404 -3.60 -13.91 -19.58
CA LYS A 404 -2.33 -14.61 -19.49
C LYS A 404 -1.63 -14.49 -20.84
N VAL A 405 -0.37 -14.09 -20.79
CA VAL A 405 0.48 -13.89 -21.94
C VAL A 405 1.66 -14.83 -21.84
N THR A 406 1.69 -15.82 -22.72
CA THR A 406 2.82 -16.74 -22.88
C THR A 406 3.36 -16.65 -24.29
N LYS A 407 4.61 -17.03 -24.45
CA LYS A 407 5.29 -17.16 -25.72
C LYS A 407 5.67 -18.62 -25.90
N PHE A 408 5.20 -19.22 -26.99
CA PHE A 408 5.58 -20.56 -27.40
C PHE A 408 6.36 -20.50 -28.71
N GLY A 409 7.67 -20.77 -28.67
CA GLY A 409 8.55 -20.48 -29.81
C GLY A 409 8.57 -18.98 -30.16
N ASP A 410 8.10 -18.62 -31.36
CA ASP A 410 7.94 -17.23 -31.83
C ASP A 410 6.50 -16.70 -31.73
N GLU A 411 5.54 -17.54 -31.32
CA GLU A 411 4.13 -17.19 -31.26
C GLU A 411 3.72 -16.67 -29.87
N ILE A 412 2.91 -15.61 -29.84
CA ILE A 412 2.32 -15.08 -28.62
C ILE A 412 0.94 -15.71 -28.43
N ILE A 413 0.77 -16.38 -27.30
CA ILE A 413 -0.48 -17.01 -26.90
C ILE A 413 -1.13 -16.10 -25.86
N LEU A 414 -2.36 -15.69 -26.17
CA LEU A 414 -3.18 -14.86 -25.30
C LEU A 414 -4.37 -15.68 -24.83
N LYS A 415 -4.50 -15.89 -23.53
CA LYS A 415 -5.63 -16.63 -22.95
C LYS A 415 -6.15 -15.90 -21.72
N GLY A 416 -7.46 -15.67 -21.67
CA GLY A 416 -8.03 -15.09 -20.47
C GLY A 416 -9.50 -14.74 -20.59
N GLN A 417 -9.87 -13.59 -20.04
CA GLN A 417 -11.26 -13.19 -19.91
C GLN A 417 -11.47 -11.69 -20.05
N PHE A 418 -12.65 -11.33 -20.51
CA PHE A 418 -13.17 -9.98 -20.53
C PHE A 418 -14.46 -9.93 -19.72
N THR A 419 -14.47 -9.09 -18.70
CA THR A 419 -15.60 -8.84 -17.81
C THR A 419 -16.24 -7.52 -18.16
N ASN A 420 -17.54 -7.54 -18.44
CA ASN A 420 -18.38 -6.36 -18.62
C ASN A 420 -19.35 -6.25 -17.44
N SER A 421 -19.01 -5.41 -16.47
CA SER A 421 -19.74 -5.28 -15.21
C SER A 421 -21.20 -4.88 -15.43
N PRO A 422 -21.56 -3.86 -16.24
CA PRO A 422 -22.96 -3.53 -16.52
C PRO A 422 -23.79 -4.72 -17.01
N LEU A 423 -23.20 -5.63 -17.78
CA LEU A 423 -23.88 -6.83 -18.28
C LEU A 423 -23.75 -8.05 -17.37
N ALA A 424 -23.00 -7.96 -16.26
CA ALA A 424 -22.57 -9.10 -15.44
C ALA A 424 -22.04 -10.27 -16.30
N LYS A 425 -21.37 -9.96 -17.41
CA LYS A 425 -20.99 -10.95 -18.42
C LYS A 425 -19.48 -11.11 -18.46
N VAL A 426 -19.03 -12.36 -18.39
CA VAL A 426 -17.64 -12.74 -18.66
C VAL A 426 -17.57 -13.47 -19.98
N LEU A 427 -16.61 -13.10 -20.81
CA LEU A 427 -16.32 -13.73 -22.10
C LEU A 427 -14.89 -14.24 -22.09
N SER A 428 -14.67 -15.47 -22.54
CA SER A 428 -13.33 -16.00 -22.75
C SER A 428 -12.61 -15.22 -23.85
N VAL A 429 -11.31 -15.01 -23.69
CA VAL A 429 -10.44 -14.42 -24.70
C VAL A 429 -9.36 -15.43 -25.07
N ASN A 430 -9.22 -15.75 -26.37
CA ASN A 430 -8.14 -16.62 -26.85
C ASN A 430 -7.52 -16.04 -28.13
N SER A 431 -6.20 -16.17 -28.30
CA SER A 431 -5.52 -15.94 -29.58
C SER A 431 -6.12 -16.83 -30.69
N LEU A 432 -6.12 -16.31 -31.91
CA LEU A 432 -6.67 -16.96 -33.11
C LEU A 432 -5.60 -17.51 -34.04
#